data_AF-A0A9R0YDI5-F1
#
_entry.id   AF-A0A9R0YDI5-F1
#
_cell.length_a   1.000
_cell.length_b   1.000
_cell.length_c   1.000
_cell.angle_alpha   90.00
_cell.angle_beta   90.00
_cell.angle_gamma   90.00
#
_symmetry.space_group_name_H-M   'P 1'
#
loop_
_entity.id
_entity.type
_entity.pdbx_description
1 polymer ?
#
loop_
_entity_poly.entity_id
_entity_poly.type
_entity_poly.pdbx_seq_one_letter_code
_entity_poly.pdbx_strand_id
1 'polypeptide(L)'
;MLHSSLHCKVPNGAIDITWVLIFLNALTDAPHFLMEFIQGRPTSMVVILDLLPWKDLALQPEYLHKYYEHTHLDNQREKIEELPQTRPYRSPSLFVRSACSPTAVSVTIDCGQGGEGTMEEIVCGHLASVVKEVLRIWLHTCTGDTSEMEEAEREIMIKRDQAVRLKSTEVDLTANLPRMFGPDVSGHIIAETRKAFGVELQEA
;
A
#
# COMPACT_ATOMS: atom_id res chain seq x y z
N MET A 1 -8.50 6.69 -7.62
CA MET A 1 -7.89 6.93 -6.30
C MET A 1 -8.92 6.61 -5.23
N LEU A 2 -8.51 5.86 -4.22
CA LEU A 2 -9.30 5.59 -3.03
C LEU A 2 -8.51 6.02 -1.80
N HIS A 3 -9.22 6.61 -0.84
CA HIS A 3 -8.68 7.05 0.43
C HIS A 3 -9.68 6.66 1.50
N SER A 4 -9.16 6.18 2.63
CA SER A 4 -9.97 5.89 3.80
C SER A 4 -9.22 6.28 5.06
N SER A 5 -9.99 6.74 6.04
CA SER A 5 -9.54 6.88 7.41
C SER A 5 -10.52 6.15 8.31
N LEU A 6 -10.00 5.33 9.20
CA LEU A 6 -10.71 4.39 10.05
C LEU A 6 -10.25 4.60 11.48
N HIS A 7 -11.21 4.87 12.38
CA HIS A 7 -10.99 4.85 13.82
C HIS A 7 -11.83 3.73 14.43
N CYS A 8 -11.20 2.80 15.13
CA CYS A 8 -11.88 1.70 15.81
C CYS A 8 -11.43 1.60 17.27
N LYS A 9 -12.38 1.71 18.20
CA LYS A 9 -12.13 1.39 19.62
C LYS A 9 -12.03 -0.12 19.79
N VAL A 10 -10.98 -0.56 20.46
CA VAL A 10 -10.74 -1.98 20.81
C VAL A 10 -10.61 -2.10 22.34
N PRO A 11 -10.75 -3.29 22.94
CA PRO A 11 -10.75 -3.44 24.40
C PRO A 11 -9.54 -2.80 25.12
N ASN A 12 -8.39 -2.71 24.45
CA ASN A 12 -7.14 -2.21 25.02
C ASN A 12 -6.69 -0.85 24.44
N GLY A 13 -7.57 -0.10 23.75
CA GLY A 13 -7.22 1.19 23.17
C GLY A 13 -8.02 1.53 21.91
N ALA A 14 -7.36 2.13 20.92
CA ALA A 14 -7.91 2.39 19.61
C ALA A 14 -6.94 1.95 18.52
N ILE A 15 -7.48 1.66 17.35
CA ILE A 15 -6.73 1.42 16.12
C ILE A 15 -7.17 2.50 15.15
N ASP A 16 -6.21 3.28 14.69
CA ASP A 16 -6.37 4.30 13.66
C ASP A 16 -5.66 3.82 12.40
N ILE A 17 -6.38 3.73 11.29
CA ILE A 17 -5.83 3.36 9.99
C ILE A 17 -6.14 4.47 9.01
N THR A 18 -5.11 5.02 8.36
CA THR A 18 -5.28 5.94 7.24
C THR A 18 -4.53 5.39 6.06
N TRP A 19 -5.21 5.27 4.91
CA TRP A 19 -4.58 4.79 3.70
C TRP A 19 -5.04 5.53 2.45
N VAL A 20 -4.15 5.58 1.47
CA VAL A 20 -4.36 6.07 0.11
C VAL A 20 -3.86 5.01 -0.86
N LEU A 21 -4.71 4.61 -1.79
CA LEU A 21 -4.39 3.66 -2.85
C LEU A 21 -4.80 4.26 -4.19
N ILE A 22 -3.84 4.39 -5.11
CA ILE A 22 -4.07 4.91 -6.46
C ILE A 22 -3.79 3.81 -7.45
N PHE A 23 -4.87 3.20 -7.91
CA PHE A 23 -4.87 2.27 -9.01
C PHE A 23 -4.82 2.99 -10.35
N LEU A 24 -3.94 2.54 -11.23
CA LEU A 24 -3.88 2.92 -12.63
C LEU A 24 -4.75 1.98 -13.48
N ASN A 25 -5.09 2.45 -14.68
CA ASN A 25 -5.79 1.65 -15.68
C ASN A 25 -4.78 1.07 -16.69
N ALA A 26 -5.24 0.17 -17.56
CA ALA A 26 -4.34 -0.59 -18.44
C ALA A 26 -3.70 0.24 -19.56
N LEU A 27 -3.94 1.56 -19.63
CA LEU A 27 -3.31 2.45 -20.63
C LEU A 27 -1.81 2.69 -20.35
N THR A 28 -1.32 2.29 -19.19
CA THR A 28 0.08 2.34 -18.78
C THR A 28 0.42 1.02 -18.08
N ASP A 29 1.71 0.68 -17.96
CA ASP A 29 2.17 -0.41 -17.11
C ASP A 29 2.78 0.09 -15.79
N ALA A 30 2.76 1.40 -15.51
CA ALA A 30 3.32 1.97 -14.30
C ALA A 30 2.75 1.31 -13.01
N PRO A 31 3.54 1.19 -11.94
CA PRO A 31 3.09 0.64 -10.65
C PRO A 31 1.93 1.43 -10.04
N HIS A 32 1.15 0.79 -9.17
CA HIS A 32 0.13 1.49 -8.36
C HIS A 32 0.78 2.18 -7.15
N PHE A 33 0.16 3.22 -6.62
CA PHE A 33 0.67 3.90 -5.42
C PHE A 33 -0.08 3.43 -4.17
N LEU A 34 0.64 2.99 -3.14
CA LEU A 34 0.11 2.62 -1.83
C LEU A 34 0.77 3.45 -0.72
N MET A 35 -0.05 4.02 0.16
CA MET A 35 0.36 4.56 1.45
C MET A 35 -0.63 4.10 2.50
N GLU A 36 -0.16 3.48 3.57
CA GLU A 36 -0.97 3.03 4.70
C GLU A 36 -0.23 3.24 6.02
N PHE A 37 -0.91 3.90 6.95
CA PHE A 37 -0.46 4.11 8.32
C PHE A 37 -1.44 3.45 9.28
N ILE A 38 -0.93 2.57 10.14
CA ILE A 38 -1.71 1.84 11.14
C ILE A 38 -1.14 2.18 12.51
N GLN A 39 -1.88 2.93 13.30
CA GLN A 39 -1.49 3.37 14.63
C GLN A 39 -2.36 2.69 15.67
N GLY A 40 -1.76 1.82 16.49
CA GLY A 40 -2.44 1.18 17.62
C GLY A 40 -2.19 1.87 18.96
N ARG A 41 -1.19 2.77 19.01
CA ARG A 41 -0.79 3.53 20.20
C ARG A 41 -0.21 4.89 19.78
N PRO A 42 -0.31 5.94 20.61
CA PRO A 42 0.26 7.25 20.27
C PRO A 42 1.76 7.23 19.93
N THR A 43 2.51 6.30 20.52
CA THR A 43 3.97 6.20 20.33
C THR A 43 4.40 5.12 19.33
N SER A 44 3.47 4.39 18.70
CA SER A 44 3.82 3.30 17.78
C SER A 44 2.90 3.23 16.56
N MET A 45 3.53 3.21 15.38
CA MET A 45 2.87 3.21 14.09
C MET A 45 3.53 2.20 13.15
N VAL A 46 2.73 1.44 12.42
CA VAL A 46 3.17 0.68 11.25
C VAL A 46 2.97 1.55 10.02
N VAL A 47 3.98 1.56 9.16
CA VAL A 47 3.99 2.27 7.88
C VAL A 47 4.19 1.25 6.77
N ILE A 48 3.31 1.30 5.78
CA ILE A 48 3.46 0.61 4.49
C ILE A 48 3.36 1.67 3.41
N LEU A 49 4.46 1.92 2.71
CA LEU A 49 4.52 2.85 1.57
C LEU A 49 5.23 2.15 0.42
N ASP A 50 4.57 2.09 -0.74
CA ASP A 50 5.09 1.32 -1.86
C ASP A 50 4.54 1.77 -3.22
N LEU A 51 5.30 1.42 -4.26
CA LEU A 51 4.83 1.39 -5.64
C LEU A 51 4.55 -0.06 -6.03
N LEU A 52 3.29 -0.50 -5.88
CA LEU A 52 2.90 -1.90 -6.04
C LEU A 52 3.13 -2.37 -7.50
N PRO A 53 3.91 -3.44 -7.72
CA PRO A 53 4.22 -3.93 -9.06
C PRO A 53 2.99 -4.47 -9.73
N TRP A 54 2.81 -4.12 -11.00
CA TRP A 54 1.72 -4.65 -11.80
C TRP A 54 2.06 -5.96 -12.50
N LYS A 55 3.35 -6.19 -12.73
CA LYS A 55 3.92 -7.34 -13.43
C LYS A 55 4.66 -8.27 -12.48
N ASP A 56 4.91 -9.51 -12.93
CA ASP A 56 5.77 -10.44 -12.21
C ASP A 56 7.23 -10.02 -12.40
N LEU A 57 7.87 -9.62 -11.30
CA LEU A 57 9.23 -9.05 -11.31
C LEU A 57 10.31 -10.08 -11.67
N ALA A 58 10.07 -11.37 -11.43
CA ALA A 58 11.02 -12.43 -11.79
C ALA A 58 10.95 -12.76 -13.28
N LEU A 59 9.77 -12.60 -13.90
CA LEU A 59 9.58 -12.82 -15.33
C LEU A 59 9.85 -11.57 -16.17
N GLN A 60 9.88 -10.38 -15.55
CA GLN A 60 10.05 -9.10 -16.24
C GLN A 60 11.16 -8.25 -15.59
N PRO A 61 12.44 -8.63 -15.75
CA PRO A 61 13.56 -7.91 -15.17
C PRO A 61 13.68 -6.46 -15.70
N GLU A 62 13.25 -6.18 -16.93
CA GLU A 62 13.23 -4.83 -17.50
C GLU A 62 12.24 -3.92 -16.76
N TYR A 63 11.12 -4.48 -16.31
CA TYR A 63 10.14 -3.76 -15.50
C TYR A 63 10.69 -3.42 -14.11
N LEU A 64 11.35 -4.40 -13.47
CA LEU A 64 12.05 -4.21 -12.20
C LEU A 64 13.09 -3.09 -12.33
N HIS A 65 13.91 -3.14 -13.37
CA HIS A 65 14.93 -2.14 -13.63
C HIS A 65 14.32 -0.75 -13.84
N LYS A 66 13.32 -0.62 -14.73
CA LYS A 66 12.69 0.65 -15.10
C LYS A 66 12.07 1.37 -13.91
N TYR A 67 11.30 0.66 -13.07
CA TYR A 67 10.48 1.30 -12.04
C TYR A 67 11.08 1.32 -10.64
N TYR A 68 12.02 0.43 -10.33
CA TYR A 68 12.53 0.25 -8.97
C TYR A 68 14.04 0.53 -8.86
N GLU A 69 14.85 -0.02 -9.76
CA GLU A 69 16.31 0.17 -9.72
C GLU A 69 16.72 1.54 -10.25
N HIS A 70 16.27 1.89 -11.46
CA HIS A 70 16.63 3.13 -12.14
C HIS A 70 16.08 4.38 -11.43
N THR A 71 14.93 4.25 -10.75
CA THR A 71 14.32 5.34 -9.98
C THR A 71 14.97 5.55 -8.63
N HIS A 72 15.86 4.64 -8.20
CA HIS A 72 16.45 4.62 -6.86
C HIS A 72 15.39 4.66 -5.74
N LEU A 73 14.27 3.97 -5.95
CA LEU A 73 13.14 3.97 -5.01
C LEU A 73 13.56 3.43 -3.63
N ASP A 74 14.48 2.47 -3.61
CA ASP A 74 14.98 1.84 -2.38
C ASP A 74 15.65 2.81 -1.40
N ASN A 75 16.22 3.91 -1.91
CA ASN A 75 16.81 4.96 -1.07
C ASN A 75 15.80 5.55 -0.09
N GLN A 76 14.49 5.52 -0.41
CA GLN A 76 13.47 6.04 0.49
C GLN A 76 13.18 5.10 1.66
N ARG A 77 13.32 3.78 1.44
CA ARG A 77 13.25 2.76 2.49
C ARG A 77 14.43 2.91 3.46
N GLU A 78 15.64 3.02 2.92
CA GLU A 78 16.87 3.18 3.71
C GLU A 78 16.78 4.38 4.67
N LYS A 79 16.35 5.56 4.18
CA LYS A 79 16.20 6.78 5.01
C LYS A 79 15.31 6.60 6.24
N ILE A 80 14.28 5.75 6.15
CA ILE A 80 13.36 5.50 7.26
C ILE A 80 13.89 4.41 8.18
N GLU A 81 14.50 3.36 7.61
CA GLU A 81 15.10 2.26 8.37
C GLU A 81 16.33 2.68 9.18
N GLU A 82 17.07 3.71 8.75
CA GLU A 82 18.22 4.27 9.48
C GLU A 82 17.82 5.00 10.78
N LEU A 83 16.53 5.35 10.95
CA LEU A 83 16.08 6.02 12.17
C LEU A 83 16.14 5.07 13.37
N PRO A 84 16.63 5.51 14.54
CA PRO A 84 16.73 4.66 15.73
C PRO A 84 15.41 4.05 16.22
N GLN A 85 14.29 4.71 15.92
CA GLN A 85 12.94 4.32 16.32
C GLN A 85 12.34 3.26 15.39
N THR A 86 12.98 2.99 14.26
CA THR A 86 12.39 2.17 13.20
C THR A 86 12.88 0.73 13.27
N ARG A 87 11.99 -0.21 12.97
CA ARG A 87 12.31 -1.62 12.73
C ARG A 87 11.54 -2.13 11.51
N PRO A 88 12.08 -3.09 10.74
CA PRO A 88 11.32 -3.70 9.67
C PRO A 88 10.01 -4.32 10.18
N TYR A 89 8.89 -3.97 9.55
CA TYR A 89 7.60 -4.58 9.79
C TYR A 89 7.42 -5.75 8.83
N ARG A 90 7.05 -6.90 9.38
CA ARG A 90 6.78 -8.10 8.61
C ARG A 90 5.31 -8.46 8.73
N SER A 91 4.50 -8.03 7.76
CA SER A 91 3.05 -8.29 7.74
C SER A 91 2.72 -9.76 8.03
N PRO A 92 1.76 -10.11 8.87
CA PRO A 92 1.37 -11.51 9.08
C PRO A 92 0.78 -12.16 7.81
N SER A 93 0.28 -11.35 6.87
CA SER A 93 -0.23 -11.84 5.59
C SER A 93 0.90 -12.06 4.59
N LEU A 94 1.11 -13.32 4.19
CA LEU A 94 2.04 -13.64 3.11
C LEU A 94 1.64 -13.00 1.78
N PHE A 95 0.33 -12.85 1.55
CA PHE A 95 -0.18 -12.20 0.35
C PHE A 95 0.26 -10.73 0.28
N VAL A 96 0.12 -9.97 1.39
CA VAL A 96 0.60 -8.58 1.47
C VAL A 96 2.10 -8.52 1.17
N ARG A 97 2.89 -9.41 1.78
CA ARG A 97 4.34 -9.47 1.50
C ARG A 97 4.66 -9.73 0.04
N SER A 98 3.89 -10.58 -0.64
CA SER A 98 4.10 -10.90 -2.06
C SER A 98 3.57 -9.84 -3.02
N ALA A 99 2.62 -9.03 -2.59
CA ALA A 99 2.04 -7.97 -3.39
C ALA A 99 2.92 -6.70 -3.38
N CYS A 100 3.62 -6.43 -2.27
CA CYS A 100 4.58 -5.34 -2.17
C CYS A 100 5.80 -5.56 -3.06
N SER A 101 6.39 -4.46 -3.53
CA SER A 101 7.65 -4.45 -4.25
C SER A 101 8.85 -4.77 -3.35
N PRO A 102 10.00 -5.13 -3.92
CA PRO A 102 11.25 -5.28 -3.19
C PRO A 102 11.74 -4.03 -2.47
N THR A 103 11.27 -2.84 -2.87
CA THR A 103 11.69 -1.54 -2.32
C THR A 103 10.67 -0.92 -1.37
N ALA A 104 9.64 -1.68 -0.99
CA ALA A 104 8.56 -1.20 -0.14
C ALA A 104 9.09 -0.73 1.23
N VAL A 105 8.66 0.44 1.68
CA VAL A 105 8.87 0.88 3.06
C VAL A 105 7.84 0.17 3.93
N SER A 106 8.25 -0.92 4.57
CA SER A 106 7.41 -1.70 5.49
C SER A 106 8.07 -1.71 6.85
N VAL A 107 7.69 -0.76 7.71
CA VAL A 107 8.36 -0.54 9.00
C VAL A 107 7.38 -0.35 10.17
N THR A 108 7.87 -0.60 11.37
CA THR A 108 7.27 -0.17 12.62
C THR A 108 8.14 0.93 13.21
N ILE A 109 7.53 2.09 13.47
CA ILE A 109 8.15 3.20 14.20
C ILE A 109 7.66 3.09 15.65
N ASP A 110 8.58 3.00 16.61
CA ASP A 110 8.28 2.99 18.04
C ASP A 110 9.13 4.05 18.76
N CYS A 111 8.46 5.09 19.23
CA CYS A 111 9.09 6.22 19.90
C CYS A 111 9.31 5.98 21.39
N GLY A 112 8.74 4.92 21.99
CA GLY A 112 8.94 4.56 23.40
C GLY A 112 8.94 5.77 24.36
N GLN A 113 10.07 5.99 25.03
CA GLN A 113 10.27 7.08 26.00
C GLN A 113 10.38 8.49 25.35
N GLY A 114 10.64 8.59 24.05
CA GLY A 114 10.55 9.85 23.31
C GLY A 114 9.10 10.37 23.19
N GLY A 115 8.12 9.48 23.38
CA GLY A 115 6.72 9.84 23.47
C GLY A 115 6.12 10.32 22.15
N GLU A 116 4.96 10.96 22.26
CA GLU A 116 4.16 11.43 21.12
C GLU A 116 4.84 12.57 20.35
N GLY A 117 5.60 13.44 21.03
CA GLY A 117 6.33 14.53 20.37
C GLY A 117 7.37 14.02 19.37
N THR A 118 8.14 12.99 19.72
CA THR A 118 9.07 12.35 18.78
C THR A 118 8.35 11.67 17.61
N MET A 119 7.18 11.06 17.85
CA MET A 119 6.37 10.49 16.77
C MET A 119 5.95 11.58 15.78
N GLU A 120 5.45 12.71 16.28
CA GLU A 120 5.05 13.85 15.46
C GLU A 120 6.23 14.40 14.63
N GLU A 121 7.41 14.54 15.23
CA GLU A 121 8.62 14.97 14.53
C GLU A 121 9.02 14.02 13.39
N ILE A 122 8.93 12.70 13.62
CA ILE A 122 9.23 11.69 12.60
C ILE A 122 8.19 11.74 11.48
N VAL A 123 6.90 11.83 11.83
CA VAL A 123 5.80 11.87 10.87
C VAL A 123 5.86 13.12 9.99
N CYS A 124 5.92 14.31 10.61
CA CYS A 124 5.91 15.59 9.92
C CYS A 124 7.25 15.93 9.24
N GLY A 125 8.36 15.34 9.69
CA GLY A 125 9.69 15.51 9.11
C GLY A 125 10.05 14.40 8.12
N HIS A 126 10.57 13.30 8.67
CA HIS A 126 11.19 12.22 7.90
C HIS A 126 10.19 11.48 7.00
N LEU A 127 9.07 11.04 7.56
CA LEU A 127 8.06 10.26 6.83
C LEU A 127 7.38 11.11 5.76
N ALA A 128 6.98 12.34 6.08
CA ALA A 128 6.40 13.26 5.10
C ALA A 128 7.35 13.54 3.92
N SER A 129 8.65 13.67 4.17
CA SER A 129 9.66 13.84 3.12
C SER A 129 9.74 12.61 2.21
N VAL A 130 9.79 11.41 2.80
CA VAL A 130 9.85 10.14 2.07
C VAL A 130 8.59 9.88 1.24
N VAL A 131 7.41 10.10 1.82
CA VAL A 131 6.12 9.96 1.09
C VAL A 131 6.05 10.90 -0.10
N LYS A 132 6.44 12.16 0.07
CA LYS A 132 6.45 13.15 -1.02
C LYS A 132 7.40 12.73 -2.14
N GLU A 133 8.55 12.17 -1.80
CA GLU A 133 9.54 11.73 -2.78
C GLU A 133 9.07 10.48 -3.54
N VAL A 134 8.50 9.49 -2.86
CA VAL A 134 7.87 8.32 -3.51
C VAL A 134 6.74 8.77 -4.44
N LEU A 135 5.89 9.70 -4.00
CA LEU A 135 4.82 10.25 -4.84
C LEU A 135 5.39 11.02 -6.05
N ARG A 136 6.48 11.77 -5.88
CA ARG A 136 7.16 12.47 -6.98
C ARG A 136 7.70 11.50 -8.01
N ILE A 137 8.35 10.42 -7.57
CA ILE A 137 8.84 9.33 -8.44
C ILE A 137 7.65 8.71 -9.19
N TRP A 138 6.56 8.39 -8.49
CA TRP A 138 5.36 7.82 -9.08
C TRP A 138 4.76 8.74 -10.15
N LEU A 139 4.58 10.02 -9.85
CA LEU A 139 4.04 10.99 -10.82
C LEU A 139 4.93 11.09 -12.07
N HIS A 140 6.25 11.18 -11.90
CA HIS A 140 7.18 11.26 -13.04
C HIS A 140 7.14 9.98 -13.90
N THR A 141 7.10 8.81 -13.28
CA THR A 141 7.05 7.51 -13.96
C THR A 141 5.70 7.25 -14.63
N CYS A 142 4.59 7.78 -14.10
CA CYS A 142 3.28 7.71 -14.72
C CYS A 142 3.13 8.66 -15.92
N THR A 143 3.86 9.77 -15.94
CA THR A 143 3.78 10.77 -17.02
C THR A 143 4.70 10.48 -18.21
N GLY A 144 5.64 9.54 -18.08
CA GLY A 144 6.63 9.19 -19.11
C GLY A 144 6.28 7.87 -19.78
N ASP A 145 6.02 7.93 -21.08
CA ASP A 145 5.79 6.80 -21.99
C ASP A 145 4.56 5.93 -21.67
N THR A 146 3.44 6.25 -22.33
CA THR A 146 2.44 5.24 -22.70
C THR A 146 3.09 4.32 -23.73
N SER A 147 3.91 3.38 -23.28
CA SER A 147 4.37 2.30 -24.15
C SER A 147 3.12 1.56 -24.64
N GLU A 148 2.95 1.44 -25.95
CA GLU A 148 1.92 0.55 -26.50
C GLU A 148 2.25 -0.87 -26.06
N MET A 149 1.56 -1.32 -25.02
CA MET A 149 1.63 -2.67 -24.51
C MET A 149 0.79 -3.58 -25.40
N GLU A 150 1.37 -4.72 -25.78
CA GLU A 150 0.69 -5.74 -26.59
C GLU A 150 -0.58 -6.22 -25.89
N GLU A 151 -1.62 -6.55 -26.66
CA GLU A 151 -2.92 -6.93 -26.11
C GLU A 151 -2.83 -8.17 -25.20
N ALA A 152 -2.00 -9.16 -25.56
CA ALA A 152 -1.80 -10.34 -24.73
C ALA A 152 -1.14 -10.00 -23.37
N GLU A 153 -0.17 -9.09 -23.37
CA GLU A 153 0.48 -8.62 -22.16
C GLU A 153 -0.50 -7.83 -21.28
N ARG A 154 -1.30 -6.96 -21.91
CA ARG A 154 -2.38 -6.18 -21.27
C ARG A 154 -3.37 -7.09 -20.56
N GLU A 155 -3.83 -8.15 -21.21
CA GLU A 155 -4.77 -9.11 -20.61
C GLU A 155 -4.19 -9.82 -19.39
N ILE A 156 -2.94 -10.27 -19.45
CA ILE A 156 -2.26 -10.94 -18.32
C ILE A 156 -2.15 -9.97 -17.14
N MET A 157 -1.76 -8.73 -17.42
CA MET A 157 -1.60 -7.69 -16.41
C MET A 157 -2.93 -7.33 -15.74
N ILE A 158 -4.02 -7.20 -16.51
CA ILE A 158 -5.38 -6.98 -15.97
C ILE A 158 -5.81 -8.14 -15.09
N LYS A 159 -5.61 -9.40 -15.53
CA LYS A 159 -5.96 -10.59 -14.75
C LYS A 159 -5.22 -10.62 -13.40
N ARG A 160 -3.93 -10.31 -13.41
CA ARG A 160 -3.14 -10.21 -12.17
C ARG A 160 -3.67 -9.10 -11.27
N ASP A 161 -4.00 -7.93 -11.82
CA ASP A 161 -4.57 -6.80 -11.08
C ASP A 161 -5.85 -7.18 -10.33
N GLN A 162 -6.77 -7.83 -11.04
CA GLN A 162 -8.06 -8.24 -10.51
C GLN A 162 -7.87 -9.25 -9.39
N ALA A 163 -6.98 -10.22 -9.57
CA ALA A 163 -6.64 -11.18 -8.53
C ALA A 163 -6.05 -10.49 -7.28
N VAL A 164 -5.17 -9.50 -7.47
CA VAL A 164 -4.58 -8.75 -6.35
C VAL A 164 -5.64 -7.93 -5.62
N ARG A 165 -6.46 -7.14 -6.34
CA ARG A 165 -7.53 -6.31 -5.76
C ARG A 165 -8.57 -7.15 -5.00
N LEU A 166 -8.98 -8.27 -5.57
CA LEU A 166 -9.91 -9.19 -4.93
C LEU A 166 -9.30 -9.73 -3.64
N LYS A 167 -8.05 -10.18 -3.69
CA LYS A 167 -7.40 -10.80 -2.53
C LYS A 167 -7.07 -9.79 -1.43
N SER A 168 -6.68 -8.56 -1.77
CA SER A 168 -6.55 -7.46 -0.79
C SER A 168 -7.89 -7.17 -0.11
N THR A 169 -8.99 -7.12 -0.85
CA THR A 169 -10.34 -6.93 -0.29
C THR A 169 -10.72 -8.04 0.69
N GLU A 170 -10.32 -9.28 0.42
CA GLU A 170 -10.55 -10.39 1.35
C GLU A 170 -9.71 -10.27 2.63
N VAL A 171 -8.40 -10.06 2.47
CA VAL A 171 -7.42 -10.06 3.57
C VAL A 171 -7.65 -8.86 4.50
N ASP A 172 -7.90 -7.68 3.95
CA ASP A 172 -7.95 -6.45 4.74
C ASP A 172 -9.37 -6.11 5.19
N LEU A 173 -10.34 -6.16 4.27
CA LEU A 173 -11.70 -5.69 4.53
C LEU A 173 -12.61 -6.80 5.05
N THR A 174 -12.68 -7.92 4.35
CA THR A 174 -13.64 -8.99 4.66
C THR A 174 -13.32 -9.69 5.99
N ALA A 175 -12.04 -9.85 6.31
CA ALA A 175 -11.62 -10.49 7.55
C ALA A 175 -11.79 -9.60 8.80
N ASN A 176 -11.69 -8.28 8.66
CA ASN A 176 -11.57 -7.36 9.79
C ASN A 176 -12.79 -6.46 10.00
N LEU A 177 -13.41 -5.92 8.92
CA LEU A 177 -14.54 -4.98 9.05
C LEU A 177 -15.71 -5.54 9.85
N PRO A 178 -16.15 -6.81 9.68
CA PRO A 178 -17.29 -7.33 10.44
C PRO A 178 -17.09 -7.29 11.96
N ARG A 179 -15.83 -7.42 12.42
CA ARG A 179 -15.50 -7.32 13.85
C ARG A 179 -15.54 -5.88 14.36
N MET A 180 -15.39 -4.90 13.48
CA MET A 180 -15.33 -3.47 13.81
C MET A 180 -16.70 -2.80 13.68
N PHE A 181 -17.49 -3.17 12.67
CA PHE A 181 -18.73 -2.48 12.29
C PHE A 181 -19.99 -3.35 12.30
N GLY A 182 -19.85 -4.64 12.61
CA GLY A 182 -20.93 -5.61 12.47
C GLY A 182 -21.15 -6.02 11.01
N PRO A 183 -21.87 -7.14 10.77
CA PRO A 183 -21.99 -7.76 9.45
C PRO A 183 -22.72 -6.88 8.43
N ASP A 184 -23.78 -6.16 8.84
CA ASP A 184 -24.64 -5.41 7.92
C ASP A 184 -23.90 -4.23 7.28
N VAL A 185 -23.28 -3.38 8.10
CA VAL A 185 -22.50 -2.23 7.63
C VAL A 185 -21.27 -2.69 6.83
N SER A 186 -20.60 -3.73 7.32
CA SER A 186 -19.42 -4.29 6.65
C SER A 186 -19.75 -4.85 5.28
N GLY A 187 -20.88 -5.56 5.14
CA GLY A 187 -21.34 -6.09 3.86
C GLY A 187 -21.53 -4.99 2.82
N HIS A 188 -22.13 -3.86 3.22
CA HIS A 188 -22.33 -2.73 2.33
C HIS A 188 -21.00 -2.05 1.92
N ILE A 189 -20.10 -1.81 2.87
CA ILE A 189 -18.77 -1.22 2.59
C ILE A 189 -17.96 -2.12 1.65
N ILE A 190 -17.96 -3.44 1.89
CA ILE A 190 -17.26 -4.40 1.06
C ILE A 190 -17.83 -4.41 -0.36
N ALA A 191 -19.17 -4.38 -0.51
CA ALA A 191 -19.81 -4.36 -1.83
C ALA A 191 -19.44 -3.10 -2.63
N GLU A 192 -19.55 -1.91 -2.02
CA GLU A 192 -19.18 -0.65 -2.69
C GLU A 192 -17.69 -0.58 -3.01
N THR A 193 -16.82 -1.14 -2.15
CA THR A 193 -15.38 -1.20 -2.43
C THR A 193 -15.07 -2.12 -3.60
N ARG A 194 -15.70 -3.30 -3.68
CA ARG A 194 -15.54 -4.23 -4.82
C ARG A 194 -15.98 -3.60 -6.13
N LYS A 195 -17.09 -2.87 -6.11
CA LYS A 195 -17.59 -2.11 -7.26
C LYS A 195 -16.59 -1.03 -7.69
N ALA A 196 -16.06 -0.25 -6.75
CA ALA A 196 -15.03 0.76 -7.04
C ALA A 196 -13.72 0.15 -7.57
N PHE A 197 -13.39 -1.07 -7.15
CA PHE A 197 -12.24 -1.83 -7.66
C PHE A 197 -12.49 -2.56 -8.99
N GLY A 198 -13.75 -2.68 -9.44
CA GLY A 198 -14.12 -3.43 -10.65
C GLY A 198 -13.96 -4.94 -10.50
N VAL A 199 -14.13 -5.48 -9.28
CA VAL A 199 -13.96 -6.92 -8.95
C VAL A 199 -15.25 -7.55 -8.44
N GLU A 200 -16.39 -7.22 -9.06
CA GLU A 200 -17.67 -7.85 -8.73
C GLU A 200 -17.57 -9.37 -8.93
N LEU A 201 -18.05 -10.14 -7.95
CA LEU A 201 -18.22 -11.57 -8.12
C LEU A 201 -19.30 -11.76 -9.19
N GLN A 202 -18.93 -12.31 -10.34
CA GLN A 202 -19.94 -12.88 -11.23
C GLN A 202 -20.62 -14.01 -10.45
N GLU A 203 -21.92 -13.85 -10.18
CA GLU A 203 -22.74 -14.94 -9.68
C GLU A 203 -22.65 -16.09 -10.70
N ALA A 204 -22.18 -17.24 -10.23
CA ALA A 204 -22.05 -18.47 -11.01
C ALA A 204 -23.41 -19.11 -11.29
#